data_AF-A0A950TTY2-F1
#
_entry.id   AF-A0A950TTY2-F1
#
_cell.length_a   1.000
_cell.length_b   1.000
_cell.length_c   1.000
_cell.angle_alpha   90.00
_cell.angle_beta   90.00
_cell.angle_gamma   90.00
#
_symmetry.space_group_name_H-M   'P 1'
#
loop_
_entity.id
_entity.type
_entity.pdbx_description
1 polymer ?
#
loop_
_entity_poly.entity_id
_entity_poly.type
_entity_poly.pdbx_seq_one_letter_code
_entity_poly.pdbx_strand_id
1 'polypeptide(L)'
;MIFVFDTLGYAQRLRDAGVRQQQAEAHAEAARDFIMTELATRADLEALRRELQSGMDRFEARLEAKIAALDMKLNTAVEALGARIDTLSLRLTVRLGGMLTAAVAILAAIIKF
;
A
#
# COMPACT_ATOMS: atom_id res chain seq x y z
N MET A 1 -16.80 -22.45 9.63
CA MET A 1 -17.43 -23.56 10.39
C MET A 1 -17.84 -22.99 11.74
N ILE A 2 -19.12 -23.07 12.13
CA ILE A 2 -19.55 -22.61 13.47
C ILE A 2 -19.25 -23.79 14.38
N PHE A 3 -18.32 -23.66 15.31
CA PHE A 3 -18.19 -24.65 16.38
C PHE A 3 -19.35 -24.39 17.35
N VAL A 4 -20.48 -25.04 17.11
CA VAL A 4 -21.59 -25.04 18.06
C VAL A 4 -21.28 -26.11 19.10
N PHE A 5 -21.27 -25.70 20.37
CA PHE A 5 -21.10 -26.61 21.50
C PHE A 5 -22.35 -27.50 21.54
N ASP A 6 -22.16 -28.79 21.35
CA ASP A 6 -23.22 -29.78 21.42
C ASP A 6 -23.60 -30.03 22.88
N THR A 7 -24.48 -29.15 23.39
CA THR A 7 -25.01 -29.20 24.75
C THR A 7 -25.68 -30.55 25.04
N LEU A 8 -26.37 -31.13 24.06
CA LEU A 8 -27.07 -32.41 24.22
C LEU A 8 -26.08 -33.57 24.35
N GLY A 9 -25.13 -33.68 23.41
CA GLY A 9 -24.09 -34.71 23.45
C GLY A 9 -23.20 -34.61 24.70
N TYR A 10 -22.96 -33.39 25.21
CA TYR A 10 -22.24 -33.17 26.45
C TYR A 10 -23.02 -33.65 27.69
N ALA A 11 -24.31 -33.31 27.78
CA ALA A 11 -25.19 -33.81 28.85
C ALA A 11 -25.29 -35.35 28.81
N GLN A 12 -25.41 -35.94 27.61
CA GLN A 12 -25.44 -37.39 27.42
C GLN A 12 -24.19 -38.06 28.01
N ARG A 13 -23.00 -37.54 27.70
CA ARG A 13 -21.74 -38.07 28.23
C ARG A 13 -21.62 -37.95 29.74
N LEU A 14 -22.12 -36.88 30.34
CA LEU A 14 -22.14 -36.74 31.79
C LEU A 14 -23.05 -37.78 32.46
N ARG A 15 -24.22 -38.06 31.87
CA ARG A 15 -25.11 -39.11 32.37
C ARG A 15 -24.50 -40.50 32.23
N ASP A 16 -23.86 -40.79 31.11
CA ASP A 16 -23.18 -42.08 30.88
C ASP A 16 -22.03 -42.30 31.88
N ALA A 17 -21.44 -41.21 32.39
CA ALA A 17 -20.45 -41.20 33.46
C ALA A 17 -21.05 -41.24 34.88
N GLY A 18 -22.36 -41.36 35.03
CA GLY A 18 -23.06 -41.48 36.32
C GLY A 18 -23.55 -40.17 36.94
N VAL A 19 -23.45 -39.03 36.25
CA VAL A 19 -24.03 -37.76 36.72
C VAL A 19 -25.55 -37.81 36.58
N ARG A 20 -26.28 -37.37 37.60
CA ARG A 20 -27.75 -37.33 37.54
C ARG A 20 -28.21 -36.38 36.44
N GLN A 21 -29.32 -36.72 35.77
CA GLN A 21 -29.80 -35.98 34.61
C GLN A 21 -29.93 -34.46 34.83
N GLN A 22 -30.55 -34.01 35.93
CA GLN A 22 -30.64 -32.58 36.26
C GLN A 22 -29.27 -31.90 36.36
N GLN A 23 -28.27 -32.59 36.92
CA GLN A 23 -26.92 -32.02 37.05
C GLN A 23 -26.18 -32.05 35.71
N ALA A 24 -26.36 -33.10 34.90
CA ALA A 24 -25.77 -33.19 33.57
C ALA A 24 -26.30 -32.10 32.63
N GLU A 25 -27.61 -31.83 32.68
CA GLU A 25 -28.25 -30.75 31.93
C GLU A 25 -27.76 -29.37 32.43
N ALA A 26 -27.75 -29.13 33.74
CA ALA A 26 -27.26 -27.88 34.31
C ALA A 26 -25.76 -27.62 33.99
N HIS A 27 -24.92 -28.66 33.99
CA HIS A 27 -23.51 -28.55 33.60
C HIS A 27 -23.35 -28.23 32.10
N ALA A 28 -24.17 -28.84 31.24
CA ALA A 28 -24.13 -28.59 29.81
C ALA A 28 -24.57 -27.17 29.47
N GLU A 29 -25.61 -26.68 30.14
CA GLU A 29 -26.14 -25.33 29.98
C GLU A 29 -25.13 -24.28 30.47
N ALA A 30 -24.56 -24.48 31.66
CA ALA A 30 -23.47 -23.62 32.15
C ALA A 30 -22.26 -23.64 31.20
N ALA A 31 -21.82 -24.82 30.73
CA ALA A 31 -20.71 -24.92 29.79
C ALA A 31 -21.02 -24.18 28.47
N ARG A 32 -22.25 -24.26 27.96
CA ARG A 32 -22.66 -23.48 26.78
C ARG A 32 -22.56 -21.98 27.06
N ASP A 33 -23.07 -21.52 28.19
CA ASP A 33 -23.13 -20.10 28.52
C ASP A 33 -21.74 -19.48 28.73
N PHE A 34 -20.80 -20.24 29.30
CA PHE A 34 -19.42 -19.78 29.54
C PHE A 34 -18.46 -20.01 28.37
N ILE A 35 -18.69 -21.01 27.51
CA ILE A 35 -17.80 -21.31 26.36
C ILE A 35 -18.22 -20.49 25.12
N MET A 36 -19.51 -20.17 24.96
CA MET A 36 -19.99 -19.37 23.83
C MET A 36 -19.81 -17.87 24.00
N THR A 37 -19.46 -17.38 25.20
CA THR A 37 -19.37 -15.94 25.47
C THR A 37 -18.14 -15.28 24.83
N GLU A 38 -17.09 -16.04 24.50
CA GLU A 38 -15.82 -15.51 23.97
C GLU A 38 -15.53 -15.90 22.51
N LEU A 39 -16.46 -16.56 21.81
CA LEU A 39 -16.25 -16.95 20.41
C LEU A 39 -16.55 -15.78 19.47
N ALA A 40 -15.56 -15.31 18.70
CA ALA A 40 -15.78 -14.37 17.61
C ALA A 40 -16.88 -14.91 16.67
N THR A 41 -17.94 -14.13 16.48
CA THR A 41 -19.08 -14.56 15.68
C THR A 41 -18.73 -14.52 14.19
N ARG A 42 -19.53 -15.21 13.36
CA ARG A 42 -19.40 -15.07 11.90
C ARG A 42 -19.57 -13.62 11.45
N ALA A 43 -20.47 -12.88 12.11
CA ALA A 43 -20.70 -11.47 11.79
C ALA A 43 -19.45 -10.61 12.07
N ASP A 44 -18.74 -10.88 13.17
CA ASP A 44 -17.50 -10.18 13.52
C ASP A 44 -16.40 -10.44 12.49
N LEU A 45 -16.24 -11.71 12.08
CA LEU A 45 -15.27 -12.09 11.05
C LEU A 45 -15.60 -11.49 9.69
N GLU A 46 -16.88 -11.42 9.32
CA GLU A 46 -17.31 -10.75 8.09
C GLU A 46 -17.10 -9.24 8.15
N ALA A 47 -17.33 -8.61 9.31
CA ALA A 47 -17.04 -7.20 9.51
C ALA A 47 -15.55 -6.91 9.35
N LEU A 48 -14.69 -7.71 10.01
CA LEU A 48 -13.24 -7.60 9.88
C LEU A 48 -12.77 -7.85 8.45
N ARG A 49 -13.34 -8.83 7.75
CA ARG A 49 -13.05 -9.11 6.33
C ARG A 49 -13.39 -7.90 5.46
N ARG A 50 -14.55 -7.28 5.66
CA ARG A 50 -14.97 -6.06 4.93
C ARG A 50 -14.03 -4.89 5.22
N GLU A 51 -13.63 -4.71 6.47
CA GLU A 51 -12.69 -3.66 6.87
C GLU A 51 -11.31 -3.85 6.22
N LEU A 52 -10.78 -5.08 6.24
CA LEU A 52 -9.53 -5.43 5.57
C LEU A 52 -9.61 -5.19 4.07
N GLN A 53 -10.70 -5.61 3.42
CA GLN A 53 -10.88 -5.42 1.99
C GLN A 53 -10.94 -3.93 1.63
N SER A 54 -11.71 -3.13 2.37
CA SER A 54 -11.74 -1.66 2.23
C SER A 54 -10.37 -1.03 2.46
N GLY A 55 -9.61 -1.53 3.44
CA GLY A 55 -8.24 -1.08 3.71
C GLY A 55 -7.29 -1.38 2.55
N MET A 56 -7.40 -2.55 1.93
CA MET A 56 -6.62 -2.94 0.75
C MET A 56 -6.96 -2.07 -0.45
N ASP A 57 -8.25 -1.87 -0.74
CA ASP A 57 -8.70 -1.04 -1.86
C ASP A 57 -8.19 0.42 -1.73
N ARG A 58 -8.24 0.97 -0.50
CA ARG A 58 -7.70 2.30 -0.21
C ARG A 58 -6.18 2.37 -0.37
N PHE A 59 -5.48 1.31 0.01
CA PHE A 59 -4.04 1.24 -0.11
C PHE A 59 -3.61 1.16 -1.57
N GLU A 60 -4.30 0.35 -2.38
CA GLU A 60 -4.11 0.24 -3.83
C GLU A 60 -4.32 1.59 -4.51
N ALA A 61 -5.46 2.24 -4.27
CA ALA A 61 -5.74 3.58 -4.81
C ALA A 61 -4.67 4.63 -4.41
N ARG A 62 -4.14 4.54 -3.17
CA ARG A 62 -3.06 5.43 -2.71
C ARG A 62 -1.74 5.15 -3.41
N LEU A 63 -1.44 3.89 -3.71
CA LEU A 63 -0.25 3.52 -4.46
C LEU A 63 -0.33 3.99 -5.91
N GLU A 64 -1.46 3.75 -6.58
CA GLU A 64 -1.70 4.25 -7.95
C GLU A 64 -1.54 5.77 -8.03
N ALA A 65 -2.16 6.52 -7.11
CA ALA A 65 -2.03 7.97 -7.06
C ALA A 65 -0.58 8.44 -6.83
N LYS A 66 0.19 7.70 -6.00
CA LYS A 66 1.61 8.01 -5.76
C LYS A 66 2.48 7.71 -6.98
N ILE A 67 2.21 6.62 -7.69
CA ILE A 67 2.92 6.27 -8.93
C ILE A 67 2.66 7.35 -9.97
N ALA A 68 1.40 7.70 -10.23
CA ALA A 68 1.06 8.77 -11.17
C ALA A 68 1.72 10.11 -10.81
N ALA A 69 1.74 10.47 -9.52
CA ALA A 69 2.39 11.68 -9.06
C ALA A 69 3.92 11.66 -9.22
N LEU A 70 4.55 10.49 -9.05
CA LEU A 70 5.99 10.32 -9.29
C LEU A 70 6.32 10.39 -10.78
N ASP A 71 5.51 9.78 -11.64
CA ASP A 71 5.68 9.85 -13.09
C ASP A 71 5.60 11.29 -13.60
N MET A 72 4.60 12.05 -13.13
CA MET A 72 4.48 13.48 -13.45
C MET A 72 5.73 14.26 -13.02
N LYS A 73 6.19 14.05 -11.77
CA LYS A 73 7.37 14.74 -11.26
C LYS A 73 8.63 14.39 -12.04
N LEU A 74 8.78 13.12 -12.41
CA LEU A 74 9.93 12.64 -13.19
C LEU A 74 9.92 13.27 -14.58
N ASN A 75 8.78 13.27 -15.27
CA ASN A 75 8.64 13.89 -16.58
C ASN A 75 8.97 15.39 -16.53
N THR A 76 8.41 16.13 -15.57
CA THR A 76 8.74 17.56 -15.40
C THR A 76 10.22 17.78 -15.10
N ALA A 77 10.84 16.92 -14.27
CA ALA A 77 12.27 17.03 -13.96
C ALA A 77 13.15 16.76 -15.18
N VAL A 78 12.78 15.77 -16.01
CA VAL A 78 13.47 15.43 -17.26
C VAL A 78 13.36 16.58 -18.26
N GLU A 79 12.16 17.14 -18.45
CA GLU A 79 11.93 18.30 -19.32
C GLU A 79 12.73 19.53 -18.88
N ALA A 80 12.71 19.82 -17.57
CA ALA A 80 13.48 20.93 -17.00
C ALA A 80 14.99 20.76 -17.19
N LEU A 81 15.50 19.52 -17.09
CA LEU A 81 16.90 19.21 -17.35
C LEU A 81 17.24 19.37 -18.83
N GLY A 82 16.38 18.90 -19.74
CA GLY A 82 16.52 19.09 -21.18
C GLY A 82 16.64 20.57 -21.55
N ALA A 83 15.72 21.41 -21.06
CA ALA A 83 15.76 22.85 -21.30
C ALA A 83 17.05 23.53 -20.79
N ARG A 84 17.59 23.07 -19.64
CA ARG A 84 18.87 23.56 -19.11
C ARG A 84 20.04 23.16 -20.01
N ILE A 85 20.05 21.93 -20.50
CA ILE A 85 21.08 21.43 -21.43
C ILE A 85 21.04 22.23 -22.74
N ASP A 86 19.86 22.47 -23.30
CA ASP A 86 19.71 23.27 -24.52
C ASP A 86 20.20 24.71 -24.33
N THR A 87 19.84 25.32 -23.19
CA THR A 87 20.28 26.67 -22.84
C THR A 87 21.80 26.74 -22.70
N LEU A 88 22.43 25.75 -22.04
CA LEU A 88 23.88 25.68 -21.91
C LEU A 88 24.55 25.48 -23.26
N SER A 89 24.02 24.58 -24.09
CA SER A 89 24.52 24.30 -25.44
C SER A 89 24.47 25.56 -26.31
N LEU A 90 23.35 26.29 -26.31
CA LEU A 90 23.21 27.54 -27.06
C LEU A 90 24.22 28.59 -26.57
N ARG A 91 24.35 28.77 -25.25
CA ARG A 91 25.32 29.73 -24.69
C ARG A 91 26.76 29.39 -25.04
N LEU A 92 27.12 28.11 -25.02
CA LEU A 92 28.45 27.67 -25.42
C LEU A 92 28.69 27.91 -26.91
N THR A 93 27.75 27.53 -27.78
CA THR A 93 27.84 27.78 -29.23
C THR A 93 28.02 29.26 -29.54
N VAL A 94 27.22 30.13 -28.92
CA VAL A 94 27.32 31.59 -29.12
C VAL A 94 28.67 32.13 -28.63
N ARG A 95 29.12 31.73 -27.43
CA ARG A 95 30.41 32.19 -26.87
C ARG A 95 31.60 31.72 -27.70
N LEU A 96 31.62 30.45 -28.09
CA LEU A 96 32.69 29.87 -28.90
C LEU A 96 32.69 30.47 -30.31
N GLY A 97 31.52 30.62 -30.92
CA GLY A 97 31.37 31.30 -32.21
C GLY A 97 31.90 32.74 -32.16
N GLY A 98 31.56 33.49 -31.11
CA GLY A 98 32.09 34.85 -30.89
C GLY A 98 33.61 34.89 -30.66
N MET A 99 34.18 33.92 -29.95
CA MET A 99 35.64 33.83 -29.76
C MET A 99 36.36 33.49 -31.07
N LEU A 100 35.82 32.59 -31.87
CA LEU A 100 36.40 32.22 -33.16
C LEU A 100 36.38 33.38 -34.14
N THR A 101 35.26 34.11 -34.25
CA THR A 101 35.19 35.30 -35.12
C THR A 101 36.14 36.39 -34.67
N ALA A 102 36.26 36.63 -33.36
CA ALA A 102 37.22 37.57 -32.81
C ALA A 102 38.67 37.14 -33.12
N ALA A 103 39.02 35.87 -32.90
CA ALA A 103 40.35 35.34 -33.18
C ALA A 103 40.73 35.46 -34.66
N VAL A 104 39.79 35.16 -35.58
CA VAL A 104 40.00 35.30 -37.03
C VAL A 104 40.16 36.76 -37.43
N ALA A 105 39.36 37.67 -36.88
CA ALA A 105 39.48 39.10 -37.15
C ALA A 105 40.84 39.68 -36.71
N ILE A 106 41.33 39.26 -35.54
CA ILE A 106 42.66 39.62 -35.04
C ILE A 106 43.75 39.10 -35.99
N LEU A 107 43.69 37.83 -36.40
CA LEU A 107 44.64 37.24 -37.35
C LEU A 107 44.65 37.97 -38.69
N ALA A 108 43.48 38.31 -39.24
CA ALA A 108 43.37 39.03 -40.50
C ALA A 108 43.95 40.46 -40.42
N ALA A 109 43.77 41.14 -39.28
CA ALA A 109 44.37 42.46 -39.06
C ALA A 109 45.90 42.42 -39.04
N ILE A 110 46.49 41.37 -38.42
CA ILE A 110 47.95 41.20 -38.37
C ILE A 110 48.54 40.93 -39.75
N ILE A 111 47.88 40.13 -40.61
CA ILE A 111 48.38 39.81 -41.96
C ILE A 111 48.30 41.01 -42.92
N LYS A 112 47.37 41.95 -42.69
CA LYS A 112 47.18 43.13 -43.55
C LYS A 112 48.17 44.27 -43.27
N PHE A 113 48.85 44.23 -42.12
CA PHE A 113 49.97 45.12 -41.77
C PHE A 113 51.29 44.56 -42.30
#